data_AF-U2FAP2-F1
#
_entry.id   AF-U2FAP2-F1
#
_cell.length_a   1.000
_cell.length_b   1.000
_cell.length_c   1.000
_cell.angle_alpha   90.00
_cell.angle_beta   90.00
_cell.angle_gamma   90.00
#
_symmetry.space_group_name_H-M   'P 1'
#
loop_
_entity.id
_entity.type
_entity.pdbx_description
1 polymer ?
#
loop_
_entity_poly.entity_id
_entity_poly.type
_entity_poly.pdbx_seq_one_letter_code
_entity_poly.pdbx_strand_id
1 'polypeptide(L)'
;DSLAVSRWIVMAVIAVANGVFRETVLIDRVGEYTGHVLSTAMLVVAIIVVAALYFGTTPIDYTQAELLAVGASWTVLTVGFEFLVGFLEGTPPSETIAQYNVLAGQVWIVVPLTLLFAPLGVSWLSGQL
;
A
#
# COMPACT_ATOMS: atom_id res chain seq x y z
N ASP A 1 -7.61 15.04 8.51
CA ASP A 1 -8.37 15.42 7.31
C ASP A 1 -9.21 14.23 6.86
N SER A 2 -10.55 14.36 6.78
CA SER A 2 -11.47 13.25 6.48
C SER A 2 -11.23 12.62 5.10
N LEU A 3 -10.59 13.38 4.21
CA LEU A 3 -10.21 12.95 2.88
C LEU A 3 -9.13 11.85 2.89
N ALA A 4 -8.18 11.89 3.83
CA ALA A 4 -7.12 10.89 3.90
C ALA A 4 -7.66 9.48 4.17
N VAL A 5 -8.64 9.36 5.07
CA VAL A 5 -9.31 8.07 5.38
C VAL A 5 -10.13 7.58 4.19
N SER A 6 -10.88 8.47 3.53
CA SER A 6 -11.67 8.08 2.35
C SER A 6 -10.80 7.52 1.22
N ARG A 7 -9.64 8.13 0.96
CA ARG A 7 -8.67 7.68 -0.04
C ARG A 7 -8.01 6.37 0.37
N TRP A 8 -7.74 6.20 1.66
CA TRP A 8 -7.25 4.93 2.20
C TRP A 8 -8.25 3.78 1.99
N ILE A 9 -9.55 4.02 2.19
CA ILE A 9 -10.58 2.99 1.94
C ILE A 9 -10.52 2.49 0.50
N VAL A 10 -10.35 3.39 -0.48
CA VAL A 10 -10.19 2.99 -1.90
C VAL A 10 -8.98 2.09 -2.08
N MET A 11 -7.84 2.45 -1.48
CA MET A 11 -6.63 1.63 -1.53
C MET A 11 -6.79 0.28 -0.82
N ALA A 12 -7.51 0.23 0.31
CA ALA A 12 -7.80 -1.01 1.03
C ALA A 12 -8.64 -1.97 0.16
N VAL A 13 -9.68 -1.46 -0.52
CA VAL A 13 -10.47 -2.27 -1.46
C VAL A 13 -9.61 -2.80 -2.61
N ILE A 14 -8.73 -1.97 -3.17
CA ILE A 14 -7.78 -2.38 -4.22
C ILE A 14 -6.82 -3.46 -3.69
N ALA A 15 -6.29 -3.29 -2.47
CA ALA A 15 -5.37 -4.25 -1.85
C ALA A 15 -6.03 -5.62 -1.64
N VAL A 16 -7.28 -5.65 -1.15
CA VAL A 16 -8.05 -6.89 -1.01
C VAL A 16 -8.30 -7.54 -2.37
N ALA A 17 -8.75 -6.78 -3.36
CA ALA A 17 -8.97 -7.30 -4.72
C ALA A 17 -7.68 -7.87 -5.33
N ASN A 18 -6.54 -7.19 -5.11
CA ASN A 18 -5.23 -7.65 -5.55
C ASN A 18 -4.77 -8.92 -4.83
N GLY A 19 -5.05 -9.06 -3.53
CA GLY A 19 -4.81 -10.29 -2.78
C GLY A 19 -5.66 -11.46 -3.29
N VAL A 20 -6.96 -11.23 -3.53
CA VAL A 20 -7.85 -12.25 -4.12
C VAL A 20 -7.36 -12.67 -5.50
N PHE A 21 -7.00 -11.71 -6.36
CA PHE A 21 -6.46 -12.00 -7.69
C PHE A 21 -5.13 -12.77 -7.64
N ARG A 22 -4.28 -12.47 -6.65
CA ARG A 22 -3.04 -13.21 -6.42
C ARG A 22 -3.34 -14.69 -6.17
N GLU A 23 -4.24 -14.99 -5.25
CA GLU A 23 -4.44 -16.38 -4.79
C GLU A 23 -5.25 -17.20 -5.77
N THR A 24 -6.19 -16.56 -6.48
CA THR A 24 -7.10 -17.26 -7.38
C THR A 24 -6.59 -17.34 -8.82
N VAL A 25 -5.58 -16.55 -9.18
CA VAL A 25 -5.12 -16.44 -10.58
C VAL A 25 -3.61 -16.44 -10.72
N LEU A 26 -2.89 -15.59 -9.98
CA LEU A 26 -1.45 -15.44 -10.20
C LEU A 26 -0.67 -16.66 -9.72
N ILE A 27 -0.92 -17.12 -8.49
CA ILE A 27 -0.21 -18.28 -7.92
C ILE A 27 -0.37 -19.51 -8.82
N ASP A 28 -1.58 -19.78 -9.29
CA ASP A 28 -1.87 -20.90 -10.20
C ASP A 28 -1.11 -20.83 -11.53
N ARG A 29 -0.74 -19.64 -12.00
CA ARG A 29 -0.10 -19.44 -13.31
C ARG A 29 1.41 -19.33 -13.25
N VAL A 30 1.94 -18.67 -12.22
CA VAL A 30 3.37 -18.31 -12.14
C VAL A 30 4.06 -18.89 -10.90
N GLY A 31 3.33 -19.61 -10.05
CA GLY A 31 3.82 -20.13 -8.78
C GLY A 31 3.74 -19.11 -7.64
N GLU A 32 3.88 -19.61 -6.42
CA GLU A 32 3.66 -18.86 -5.17
C GLU A 32 4.56 -17.62 -5.08
N TYR A 33 5.88 -17.79 -5.09
CA TYR A 33 6.82 -16.68 -4.92
C TYR A 33 6.67 -15.60 -5.99
N THR A 34 6.65 -15.98 -7.28
CA THR A 34 6.49 -15.02 -8.37
C THR A 34 5.11 -14.35 -8.34
N GLY A 35 4.07 -15.09 -7.93
CA GLY A 35 2.73 -14.54 -7.71
C GLY A 35 2.73 -13.43 -6.65
N HIS A 36 3.40 -13.64 -5.51
CA HIS A 36 3.56 -12.63 -4.47
C HIS A 36 4.32 -11.40 -4.96
N VAL A 37 5.43 -11.58 -5.67
CA VAL A 37 6.22 -10.46 -6.21
C VAL A 37 5.41 -9.64 -7.21
N LEU A 38 4.73 -10.30 -8.16
CA LEU A 38 3.93 -9.62 -9.17
C LEU A 38 2.73 -8.88 -8.56
N SER A 39 2.01 -9.53 -7.65
CA SER A 39 0.91 -8.92 -6.91
C SER A 39 1.36 -7.72 -6.08
N THR A 40 2.54 -7.78 -5.46
CA THR A 40 3.12 -6.66 -4.72
C THR A 40 3.44 -5.50 -5.66
N ALA A 41 4.06 -5.77 -6.80
CA ALA A 41 4.35 -4.75 -7.81
C ALA A 41 3.08 -4.09 -8.35
N MET A 42 2.03 -4.87 -8.63
CA MET A 42 0.72 -4.36 -9.05
C MET A 42 0.12 -3.42 -8.01
N LEU A 43 0.15 -3.81 -6.72
CA LEU A 43 -0.36 -2.97 -5.64
C LEU A 43 0.43 -1.67 -5.48
N VAL A 44 1.76 -1.74 -5.56
CA VAL A 44 2.64 -0.55 -5.51
C VAL A 44 2.30 0.42 -6.64
N VAL A 45 2.16 -0.07 -7.87
CA VAL A 45 1.75 0.76 -9.01
C VAL A 45 0.38 1.37 -8.77
N ALA A 46 -0.60 0.59 -8.28
CA ALA A 46 -1.93 1.10 -8.00
C ALA A 46 -1.91 2.21 -6.92
N ILE A 47 -1.13 2.06 -5.86
CA ILE A 47 -0.97 3.09 -4.81
C ILE A 47 -0.40 4.38 -5.42
N ILE A 48 0.64 4.28 -6.24
CA ILE A 48 1.25 5.45 -6.91
C ILE A 48 0.24 6.12 -7.83
N VAL A 49 -0.51 5.37 -8.63
CA VAL A 49 -1.55 5.93 -9.52
C VAL A 49 -2.63 6.65 -8.71
N VAL A 50 -3.10 6.03 -7.63
CA VAL A 50 -4.11 6.63 -6.74
C VAL A 50 -3.56 7.93 -6.11
N ALA A 51 -2.32 7.92 -5.62
CA ALA A 51 -1.66 9.12 -5.11
C ALA A 51 -1.50 10.20 -6.20
N ALA A 52 -1.12 9.81 -7.42
CA ALA A 52 -0.98 10.71 -8.58
C ALA A 52 -2.28 11.41 -8.94
N LEU A 53 -3.38 10.66 -8.99
CA LEU A 53 -4.72 11.21 -9.26
C LEU A 53 -5.24 12.09 -8.14
N TYR A 54 -4.71 11.99 -6.92
CA TYR A 54 -5.16 12.80 -5.80
C TYR A 54 -4.30 14.02 -5.54
N PHE A 55 -2.99 13.86 -5.47
CA PHE A 55 -2.10 14.97 -5.18
C PHE A 55 -1.71 15.70 -6.47
N GLY A 56 -1.33 14.97 -7.53
CA GLY A 56 -0.88 15.58 -8.78
C GLY A 56 -1.91 16.42 -9.54
N THR A 57 -3.20 16.33 -9.21
CA THR A 57 -4.27 17.11 -9.88
C THR A 57 -5.04 18.05 -8.94
N THR A 58 -4.75 18.05 -7.64
CA THR A 58 -5.48 18.90 -6.69
C THR A 58 -4.76 20.24 -6.54
N PRO A 59 -5.45 21.39 -6.68
CA PRO A 59 -4.85 22.72 -6.58
C PRO A 59 -4.60 23.17 -5.12
N ILE A 60 -4.38 22.23 -4.20
CA ILE A 60 -4.12 22.52 -2.78
C ILE A 60 -2.62 22.45 -2.56
N ASP A 61 -2.04 23.55 -2.06
CA ASP A 61 -0.65 23.60 -1.65
C ASP A 61 -0.48 22.84 -0.33
N TYR A 62 0.05 21.62 -0.40
CA TYR A 62 0.41 20.84 0.77
C TYR A 62 1.87 21.08 1.14
N THR A 63 2.14 21.28 2.43
CA THR A 63 3.51 21.25 2.94
C THR A 63 4.06 19.82 2.89
N GLN A 64 5.40 19.68 2.84
CA GLN A 64 6.06 18.37 2.93
C GLN A 64 5.66 17.60 4.20
N ALA A 65 5.47 18.32 5.31
CA ALA A 65 5.05 17.73 6.58
C ALA A 65 3.63 17.16 6.52
N GLU A 66 2.70 17.84 5.85
CA GLU A 66 1.33 17.35 5.66
C GLU A 66 1.29 16.12 4.76
N LEU A 67 2.06 16.11 3.67
CA LEU A 67 2.15 14.96 2.77
C LEU A 67 2.71 13.72 3.50
N LEU A 68 3.76 13.90 4.29
CA LEU A 68 4.32 12.83 5.12
C LEU A 68 3.34 12.37 6.21
N ALA A 69 2.59 13.29 6.83
CA ALA A 69 1.57 12.93 7.82
C ALA A 69 0.44 12.10 7.19
N VAL A 70 0.02 12.42 5.96
CA VAL A 70 -0.97 11.62 5.22
C VAL A 70 -0.40 10.24 4.90
N GLY A 71 0.82 10.16 4.36
CA GLY A 71 1.48 8.89 4.07
C GLY A 71 1.64 8.01 5.31
N ALA A 72 2.09 8.59 6.43
CA ALA A 72 2.20 7.88 7.71
C ALA A 72 0.84 7.38 8.21
N SER A 73 -0.22 8.19 8.06
CA SER A 73 -1.58 7.77 8.42
C SER A 73 -2.03 6.57 7.58
N TRP A 74 -1.77 6.58 6.28
CA TRP A 74 -2.07 5.46 5.38
C TRP A 74 -1.29 4.20 5.73
N THR A 75 0.00 4.32 6.06
CA THR A 75 0.83 3.20 6.51
C THR A 75 0.28 2.60 7.80
N VAL A 76 -0.03 3.43 8.81
CA VAL A 76 -0.59 2.94 10.09
C VAL A 76 -1.93 2.24 9.89
N LEU A 77 -2.82 2.82 9.09
CA LEU A 77 -4.12 2.20 8.79
C LEU A 77 -3.94 0.86 8.06
N THR A 78 -3.00 0.77 7.12
CA THR A 78 -2.75 -0.46 6.35
C THR A 78 -2.15 -1.56 7.21
N VAL A 79 -1.10 -1.26 7.99
CA VAL A 79 -0.51 -2.22 8.93
C VAL A 79 -1.56 -2.66 9.96
N GLY A 80 -2.33 -1.73 10.53
CA GLY A 80 -3.41 -2.05 11.45
C GLY A 80 -4.48 -2.94 10.81
N PHE A 81 -4.83 -2.70 9.55
CA PHE A 81 -5.77 -3.53 8.79
C PHE A 81 -5.22 -4.94 8.53
N GLU A 82 -3.94 -5.09 8.20
CA GLU A 82 -3.30 -6.41 8.03
C GLU A 82 -3.37 -7.24 9.31
N PHE A 83 -3.05 -6.64 10.47
CA PHE A 83 -3.16 -7.33 11.75
C PHE A 83 -4.61 -7.64 12.13
N LEU A 84 -5.56 -6.75 11.78
CA LEU A 84 -6.98 -6.99 12.00
C LEU A 84 -7.48 -8.17 11.16
N VAL A 85 -7.17 -8.20 9.86
CA VAL A 85 -7.52 -9.32 8.97
C VAL A 85 -6.88 -10.60 9.45
N GLY A 86 -5.57 -10.59 9.76
CA GLY A 86 -4.88 -11.76 10.29
C GLY A 86 -5.52 -12.28 11.58
N PHE A 87 -5.89 -11.39 12.51
CA PHE A 87 -6.62 -11.78 13.71
C PHE A 87 -7.97 -12.43 13.42
N LEU A 88 -8.74 -11.90 12.46
CA LEU A 88 -10.03 -12.46 12.04
C LEU A 88 -9.89 -13.82 11.33
N GLU A 89 -8.77 -14.04 10.65
CA GLU A 89 -8.43 -15.30 9.96
C GLU A 89 -7.77 -16.33 10.91
N GLY A 90 -7.46 -15.95 12.15
CA GLY A 90 -6.75 -16.80 13.11
C GLY A 90 -5.24 -16.89 12.85
N THR A 91 -4.71 -16.02 11.99
CA THR A 91 -3.28 -15.91 11.67
C THR A 91 -2.52 -15.28 12.83
N PRO A 92 -1.43 -15.91 13.32
CA PRO A 92 -0.63 -15.34 14.39
C PRO A 92 0.13 -14.08 13.92
N PRO A 93 0.32 -13.07 14.78
CA PRO A 93 1.06 -11.85 14.45
C PRO A 93 2.46 -12.09 13.86
N SER A 94 3.11 -13.20 14.23
CA SER A 94 4.41 -13.59 13.70
C SER A 94 4.40 -13.83 12.20
N GLU A 95 3.30 -14.31 11.63
CA GLU A 95 3.17 -14.52 10.18
C GLU A 95 3.05 -13.18 9.44
N THR A 96 2.26 -12.24 9.96
CA THR A 96 2.20 -10.87 9.43
C THR A 96 3.59 -10.22 9.47
N ILE A 97 4.32 -10.33 10.59
CA ILE A 97 5.67 -9.79 10.74
C ILE A 97 6.66 -10.48 9.79
N ALA A 98 6.52 -11.79 9.55
CA ALA A 98 7.41 -12.55 8.66
C ALA A 98 7.39 -12.00 7.22
N GLN A 99 6.26 -11.44 6.75
CA GLN A 99 6.14 -10.81 5.43
C GLN A 99 7.07 -9.59 5.26
N TYR A 100 7.58 -9.02 6.36
CA TYR A 100 8.50 -7.88 6.33
C TYR A 100 9.98 -8.30 6.29
N ASN A 101 10.28 -9.60 6.37
CA ASN A 101 11.64 -10.10 6.40
C ASN A 101 12.27 -10.14 5.00
N VAL A 102 12.94 -9.05 4.62
CA VAL A 102 13.67 -8.93 3.34
C VAL A 102 14.75 -10.00 3.19
N LEU A 103 15.39 -10.42 4.29
CA LEU A 103 16.42 -11.47 4.25
C LEU A 103 15.83 -12.85 3.92
N ALA A 104 14.55 -13.06 4.18
CA ALA A 104 13.80 -14.24 3.75
C ALA A 104 13.22 -14.10 2.34
N GLY A 105 13.59 -13.05 1.59
CA GLY A 105 13.13 -12.80 0.23
C GLY A 105 11.72 -12.20 0.16
N GLN A 106 11.14 -11.79 1.30
CA GLN A 106 9.82 -11.19 1.34
C GLN A 106 9.85 -9.72 0.90
N VAL A 107 8.89 -9.34 0.07
CA VAL A 107 8.86 -8.02 -0.59
C VAL A 107 7.77 -7.09 -0.05
N TRP A 108 7.02 -7.52 0.96
CA TRP A 108 5.83 -6.80 1.42
C TRP A 108 6.16 -5.40 1.96
N ILE A 109 7.34 -5.20 2.56
CA ILE A 109 7.83 -3.90 3.08
C ILE A 109 7.76 -2.78 2.03
N VAL A 110 7.79 -3.10 0.74
CA VAL A 110 7.69 -2.12 -0.35
C VAL A 110 6.33 -1.42 -0.33
N VAL A 111 5.24 -2.10 0.04
CA VAL A 111 3.88 -1.54 0.12
C VAL A 111 3.77 -0.40 1.15
N PRO A 112 4.11 -0.60 2.46
CA PRO A 112 4.03 0.46 3.47
C PRO A 112 5.03 1.60 3.22
N LEU A 113 6.20 1.33 2.64
CA LEU A 113 7.11 2.39 2.19
C LEU A 113 6.52 3.21 1.05
N THR A 114 5.86 2.54 0.09
CA THR A 114 5.16 3.23 -1.01
C THR A 114 4.04 4.10 -0.45
N LEU A 115 3.23 3.60 0.49
CA LEU A 115 2.17 4.40 1.13
C LEU A 115 2.71 5.63 1.84
N LEU A 116 3.85 5.50 2.53
CA LEU A 116 4.49 6.59 3.25
C LEU A 116 4.99 7.69 2.31
N PHE A 117 5.65 7.31 1.21
CA PHE A 117 6.37 8.26 0.36
C PHE A 117 5.62 8.67 -0.91
N ALA A 118 4.59 7.94 -1.35
CA ALA A 118 3.85 8.27 -2.57
C ALA A 118 3.24 9.69 -2.57
N PRO A 119 2.60 10.19 -1.48
CA PRO A 119 2.07 11.56 -1.46
C PRO A 119 3.14 12.61 -1.73
N LEU A 120 4.30 12.48 -1.07
CA LEU A 120 5.42 13.41 -1.22
C LEU A 120 6.05 13.31 -2.62
N GLY A 121 6.35 12.09 -3.05
CA GLY A 121 7.03 11.83 -4.33
C GLY A 121 6.21 12.29 -5.54
N VAL A 122 4.89 12.03 -5.53
CA VAL A 122 3.98 12.50 -6.59
C VAL A 122 3.92 14.03 -6.61
N SER A 123 3.71 14.66 -5.47
CA SER A 123 3.58 16.12 -5.41
C SER A 123 4.84 16.81 -5.92
N TRP A 124 6.01 16.27 -5.56
CA TRP A 124 7.30 16.72 -6.07
C TRP A 124 7.42 16.58 -7.60
N LEU A 125 7.07 15.41 -8.16
CA LEU A 125 7.10 15.17 -9.60
C LEU A 125 6.13 16.06 -10.38
N SER A 126 5.01 16.44 -9.77
CA SER A 126 4.01 17.33 -10.39
C SER A 126 4.33 18.82 -10.28
N GLY A 127 5.43 19.20 -9.61
CA GLY A 127 5.82 20.59 -9.42
C GLY A 127 4.95 21.36 -8.41
N GLN A 128 4.29 20.65 -7.49
CA GLN A 128 3.44 21.23 -6.44
C GLN A 128 4.19 21.41 -5.10
N LEU A 129 5.52 21.26 -5.09
CA LEU A 129 6.40 21.40 -3.93
C LEU A 129 7.56 22.34 -4.22
#